data_AF-A0A937KLH2-F1
#
_entry.id   AF-A0A937KLH2-F1
#
_cell.length_a   1.000
_cell.length_b   1.000
_cell.length_c   1.000
_cell.angle_alpha   90.00
_cell.angle_beta   90.00
_cell.angle_gamma   90.00
#
_symmetry.space_group_name_H-M   'P 1'
#
loop_
_entity.id
_entity.type
_entity.pdbx_description
1 polymer ?
#
loop_
_entity_poly.entity_id
_entity_poly.type
_entity_poly.pdbx_seq_one_letter_code
_entity_poly.pdbx_strand_id
1 'polypeptide(L)'
;MDALTTAGWCLWLAYLGIVAIELRRAFAITTSSFEDGVWGQRVETVSFVAIPQNSIVLVVAALCVALASMLWSGIHPDDKPPRQSLQRLATMVGGVAIVVIGVALLGIGGIPFRYADPLADLGALVGRIAGVAVAAACLRLTRLAAE
;
A
#
# COMPACT_ATOMS: atom_id res chain seq x y z
N MET A 1 2.74 -9.61 23.75
CA MET A 1 2.69 -8.97 22.42
C MET A 1 2.32 -7.51 22.66
N ASP A 2 3.18 -6.57 22.26
CA ASP A 2 2.98 -5.14 22.57
C ASP A 2 1.92 -4.52 21.66
N ALA A 3 1.19 -3.52 22.14
CA ALA A 3 0.09 -2.87 21.43
C ALA A 3 0.47 -2.37 20.02
N LEU A 4 1.70 -1.85 19.84
CA LEU A 4 2.25 -1.46 18.54
C LEU A 4 2.37 -2.63 17.56
N THR A 5 2.79 -3.80 18.06
CA THR A 5 2.92 -5.01 17.22
C THR A 5 1.53 -5.51 16.82
N THR A 6 0.57 -5.52 17.75
CA THR A 6 -0.82 -5.88 17.46
C THR A 6 -1.47 -4.92 16.46
N ALA A 7 -1.26 -3.61 16.61
CA ALA A 7 -1.74 -2.61 15.66
C ALA A 7 -1.16 -2.83 14.25
N GLY A 8 0.15 -3.15 14.16
CA GLY A 8 0.80 -3.52 12.91
C GLY A 8 0.16 -4.72 12.23
N TRP A 9 -0.13 -5.78 13.00
CA TRP A 9 -0.84 -6.96 12.48
C TRP A 9 -2.26 -6.64 12.02
N CYS A 10 -3.02 -5.83 12.76
CA CYS A 10 -4.37 -5.43 12.35
C CYS A 10 -4.35 -4.66 11.03
N LEU A 11 -3.41 -3.72 10.87
CA LEU A 11 -3.25 -2.94 9.63
C LEU A 11 -2.81 -3.83 8.46
N TRP A 12 -1.92 -4.78 8.71
CA TRP A 12 -1.46 -5.73 7.71
C TRP A 12 -2.59 -6.66 7.24
N LEU A 13 -3.38 -7.20 8.17
CA LEU A 13 -4.55 -8.02 7.87
C LEU A 13 -5.63 -7.23 7.13
N ALA A 14 -5.85 -5.96 7.48
CA ALA A 14 -6.78 -5.09 6.76
C ALA A 14 -6.34 -4.90 5.30
N TYR A 15 -5.06 -4.65 5.06
CA TYR A 15 -4.52 -4.54 3.71
C TYR A 15 -4.61 -5.87 2.94
N LEU A 16 -4.32 -7.01 3.58
CA LEU A 16 -4.54 -8.32 2.97
C LEU A 16 -6.01 -8.57 2.59
N GLY A 17 -6.96 -8.08 3.39
CA GLY A 17 -8.38 -8.14 3.07
C GLY A 17 -8.71 -7.41 1.77
N ILE A 18 -8.13 -6.22 1.57
CA ILE A 18 -8.27 -5.45 0.32
C ILE A 18 -7.69 -6.24 -0.86
N VAL A 19 -6.48 -6.78 -0.71
CA VAL A 19 -5.84 -7.62 -1.73
C VAL A 19 -6.71 -8.83 -2.07
N ALA A 20 -7.26 -9.53 -1.07
CA ALA A 20 -8.11 -10.69 -1.28
C ALA A 20 -9.41 -10.34 -2.04
N ILE A 21 -10.01 -9.18 -1.76
CA ILE A 21 -11.20 -8.69 -2.48
C ILE A 21 -10.87 -8.43 -3.95
N GLU A 22 -9.76 -7.75 -4.24
CA GLU A 22 -9.36 -7.46 -5.62
C GLU A 22 -8.91 -8.72 -6.37
N LEU A 23 -8.23 -9.65 -5.70
CA LEU A 23 -7.94 -10.97 -6.27
C LEU A 23 -9.23 -11.72 -6.61
N ARG A 24 -10.21 -11.74 -5.71
CA ARG A 24 -11.52 -12.36 -5.98
C ARG A 24 -12.20 -11.73 -7.20
N ARG A 25 -12.15 -10.39 -7.31
CA ARG A 25 -12.69 -9.65 -8.46
C ARG A 25 -11.96 -10.01 -9.74
N ALA A 26 -10.63 -10.10 -9.70
CA ALA A 26 -9.82 -10.53 -10.83
C ALA A 26 -10.19 -11.96 -11.28
N PHE A 27 -10.27 -12.92 -10.37
CA PHE A 27 -10.62 -14.30 -10.72
C PHE A 27 -12.05 -14.47 -11.24
N ALA A 28 -12.96 -13.57 -10.92
CA ALA A 28 -14.31 -13.56 -11.49
C ALA A 28 -14.35 -13.14 -12.97
N ILE A 29 -13.26 -12.59 -13.51
CA ILE A 29 -13.15 -12.22 -14.93
C ILE A 29 -12.98 -13.49 -15.77
N THR A 30 -13.96 -13.75 -16.62
CA THR A 30 -14.03 -14.91 -17.52
C THR A 30 -14.00 -14.52 -19.01
N THR A 31 -14.43 -13.31 -19.34
CA THR A 31 -14.32 -12.69 -20.67
C THR A 31 -13.55 -11.38 -20.56
N SER A 32 -12.85 -10.97 -21.63
CA SER A 32 -11.99 -9.79 -21.56
C SER A 32 -12.15 -8.84 -22.73
N SER A 33 -11.96 -7.55 -22.44
CA SER A 33 -11.88 -6.45 -23.39
C SER A 33 -10.43 -5.96 -23.60
N PHE A 34 -9.43 -6.76 -23.24
CA PHE A 34 -8.01 -6.42 -23.35
C PHE A 34 -7.38 -7.24 -24.49
N GLU A 35 -6.34 -6.68 -25.14
CA GLU A 35 -5.57 -7.37 -26.18
C GLU A 35 -4.80 -8.57 -25.58
N ASP A 36 -4.27 -8.40 -24.38
CA ASP A 36 -3.64 -9.47 -23.57
C ASP A 36 -4.67 -10.45 -22.95
N GLY A 37 -5.95 -10.27 -23.28
CA GLY A 37 -7.05 -11.09 -22.81
C GLY A 37 -7.26 -11.05 -21.30
N VAL A 38 -7.86 -12.12 -20.77
CA VAL A 38 -8.32 -12.22 -19.38
C VAL A 38 -7.20 -11.97 -18.36
N TRP A 39 -5.96 -12.32 -18.68
CA TRP A 39 -4.83 -12.11 -17.78
C TRP A 39 -4.43 -10.63 -17.66
N GLY A 40 -4.42 -9.87 -18.75
CA GLY A 40 -4.16 -8.43 -18.71
C GLY A 40 -5.18 -7.70 -17.83
N GLN A 41 -6.47 -8.04 -18.00
CA GLN A 41 -7.54 -7.43 -17.21
C GLN A 41 -7.53 -7.86 -15.73
N ARG A 42 -7.07 -9.08 -15.43
CA ARG A 42 -6.85 -9.56 -14.06
C ARG A 42 -5.75 -8.76 -13.36
N VAL A 43 -4.61 -8.56 -14.03
CA VAL A 43 -3.50 -7.76 -13.51
C VAL A 43 -3.95 -6.31 -13.28
N GLU A 44 -4.70 -5.74 -14.22
CA GLU A 44 -5.31 -4.40 -14.08
C GLU A 44 -6.18 -4.31 -12.82
N THR A 45 -7.06 -5.29 -12.62
CA THR A 45 -7.97 -5.32 -11.47
C THR A 45 -7.20 -5.44 -10.15
N VAL A 46 -6.21 -6.32 -10.07
CA VAL A 46 -5.35 -6.44 -8.87
C VAL A 46 -4.58 -5.15 -8.61
N SER A 47 -4.19 -4.41 -9.66
CA SER A 47 -3.48 -3.14 -9.49
C SER A 47 -4.30 -2.05 -8.81
N PHE A 48 -5.63 -2.18 -8.76
CA PHE A 48 -6.49 -1.23 -8.06
C PHE A 48 -6.25 -1.18 -6.56
N VAL A 49 -5.66 -2.22 -5.97
CA VAL A 49 -5.20 -2.20 -4.58
C VAL A 49 -4.26 -1.00 -4.33
N ALA A 50 -3.51 -0.58 -5.35
CA ALA A 50 -2.54 0.49 -5.23
C ALA A 50 -3.08 1.89 -5.55
N ILE A 51 -4.36 2.03 -5.90
CA ILE A 51 -4.99 3.35 -6.10
C ILE A 51 -5.10 4.08 -4.74
N PRO A 52 -4.93 5.42 -4.69
CA PRO A 52 -4.97 6.22 -3.46
C PRO A 52 -6.11 5.89 -2.49
N GLN A 53 -7.31 5.67 -3.04
CA GLN A 53 -8.51 5.33 -2.27
C GLN A 53 -8.36 4.00 -1.51
N ASN A 54 -7.73 3.01 -2.13
CA ASN A 54 -7.52 1.68 -1.57
C ASN A 54 -6.23 1.61 -0.72
N SER A 55 -5.25 2.47 -1.00
CA SER A 55 -4.03 2.60 -0.21
C SER A 55 -4.17 3.52 1.02
N ILE A 56 -5.38 4.01 1.33
CA ILE A 56 -5.61 4.90 2.48
C ILE A 56 -5.21 4.26 3.82
N VAL A 57 -5.36 2.94 3.93
CA VAL A 57 -4.91 2.16 5.10
C VAL A 57 -3.41 2.34 5.35
N LEU A 58 -2.61 2.47 4.28
CA LEU A 58 -1.18 2.70 4.37
C LEU A 58 -0.85 4.08 4.93
N VAL A 59 -1.62 5.10 4.55
CA VAL A 59 -1.46 6.47 5.06
C VAL A 59 -1.74 6.53 6.55
N VAL A 60 -2.86 5.93 6.98
CA VAL A 60 -3.21 5.85 8.41
C VAL A 60 -2.12 5.12 9.19
N ALA A 61 -1.61 4.00 8.65
CA ALA A 61 -0.53 3.25 9.26
C ALA A 61 0.76 4.08 9.42
N ALA A 62 1.16 4.81 8.37
CA ALA A 62 2.36 5.66 8.41
C ALA A 62 2.22 6.82 9.41
N LEU A 63 1.03 7.42 9.52
CA LEU A 63 0.74 8.45 10.51
C LEU A 63 0.81 7.90 11.94
N CYS A 64 0.28 6.70 12.19
CA CYS A 64 0.40 6.05 13.49
C CYS A 64 1.87 5.81 13.87
N VAL A 65 2.71 5.38 12.92
CA VAL A 65 4.15 5.22 13.14
C VAL A 65 4.82 6.55 13.47
N ALA A 66 4.52 7.61 12.72
CA ALA A 66 5.07 8.94 12.96
C ALA A 66 4.68 9.48 14.34
N LEU A 67 3.40 9.38 14.71
CA LEU A 67 2.90 9.80 16.03
C LEU A 67 3.55 9.00 17.17
N ALA A 68 3.66 7.68 17.02
CA ALA A 68 4.33 6.84 18.01
C ALA A 68 5.81 7.21 18.18
N SER A 69 6.50 7.54 17.09
CA SER A 69 7.88 8.02 17.12
C SER A 69 8.01 9.38 17.80
N MET A 70 7.11 10.32 17.52
CA MET A 70 7.08 11.63 18.17
C MET A 70 6.87 11.49 19.68
N LEU A 71 5.90 10.68 20.10
CA LEU A 71 5.65 10.41 21.52
C LEU A 71 6.87 9.78 22.19
N TRP A 72 7.51 8.80 21.55
CA TRP A 72 8.71 8.15 22.08
C TRP A 72 9.88 9.13 22.26
N SER A 73 10.04 10.09 21.33
CA SER A 73 11.10 11.11 21.42
C SER A 73 10.94 12.06 22.60
N GLY A 74 9.70 12.27 23.07
CA GLY A 74 9.38 13.14 24.21
C GLY A 74 9.51 12.47 25.59
N ILE A 75 9.77 11.16 25.65
CA ILE A 75 9.94 10.44 26.92
C ILE A 75 11.33 10.74 27.51
N HIS A 76 11.39 10.95 28.82
CA HIS A 76 12.66 11.14 29.55
C HIS A 76 13.60 9.95 29.29
N PRO A 77 14.90 10.15 29.02
CA PRO A 77 15.84 9.08 28.67
C PRO A 77 15.80 7.85 29.58
N ASP A 78 15.63 8.04 30.89
CA ASP A 78 15.61 6.98 31.90
C ASP A 78 14.35 6.11 31.87
N ASP A 79 13.25 6.63 31.32
CA ASP A 79 11.94 5.95 31.24
C ASP A 79 11.65 5.39 29.84
N LYS A 80 12.62 5.42 28.92
CA LYS A 80 12.39 5.06 27.52
C LYS A 80 12.09 3.57 27.36
N PRO A 81 10.92 3.20 26.83
CA PRO A 81 10.63 1.81 26.53
C PRO A 81 11.48 1.33 25.34
N PRO A 82 11.68 0.01 25.18
CA PRO A 82 12.46 -0.57 24.09
C PRO A 82 11.92 -0.14 22.73
N ARG A 83 12.79 0.42 21.87
CA ARG A 83 12.42 0.93 20.54
C ARG A 83 12.07 -0.17 19.52
N GLN A 84 12.33 -1.44 19.86
CA GLN A 84 12.19 -2.57 18.94
C GLN A 84 10.77 -2.74 18.39
N SER A 85 9.73 -2.46 19.19
CA SER A 85 8.33 -2.57 18.76
C SER A 85 7.95 -1.49 17.73
N LEU A 86 8.44 -0.27 17.90
CA LEU A 86 8.30 0.83 16.94
C LEU A 86 9.02 0.50 15.62
N GLN A 87 10.25 -0.02 15.69
CA GLN A 87 11.02 -0.42 14.51
C GLN A 87 10.36 -1.57 13.73
N ARG A 88 9.80 -2.56 14.45
CA ARG A 88 9.01 -3.64 13.82
C ARG A 88 7.79 -3.08 13.10
N LEU A 89 7.02 -2.21 13.75
CA LEU A 89 5.85 -1.58 13.13
C LEU A 89 6.24 -0.78 11.88
N ALA A 90 7.28 0.06 11.97
CA ALA A 90 7.79 0.84 10.85
C ALA A 90 8.24 -0.04 9.68
N THR A 91 8.93 -1.15 9.98
CA THR A 91 9.38 -2.12 8.96
C THR A 91 8.20 -2.83 8.30
N MET A 92 7.19 -3.24 9.06
CA MET A 92 5.97 -3.86 8.52
C MET A 92 5.23 -2.91 7.57
N VAL A 93 5.00 -1.66 8.00
CA VAL A 93 4.31 -0.65 7.19
C VAL A 93 5.14 -0.29 5.95
N GLY A 94 6.46 -0.13 6.09
CA GLY A 94 7.37 0.09 4.96
C GLY A 94 7.36 -1.07 3.96
N GLY A 95 7.29 -2.31 4.44
CA GLY A 95 7.16 -3.50 3.58
C GLY A 95 5.88 -3.48 2.74
N VAL A 96 4.75 -3.14 3.35
CA VAL A 96 3.47 -2.98 2.62
C VAL A 96 3.56 -1.87 1.58
N ALA A 97 4.20 -0.74 1.91
CA ALA A 97 4.40 0.36 0.97
C ALA A 97 5.17 -0.09 -0.29
N ILE A 98 6.20 -0.92 -0.13
CA ILE A 98 6.96 -1.49 -1.25
C ILE A 98 6.07 -2.37 -2.13
N VAL A 99 5.22 -3.21 -1.52
CA VAL A 99 4.26 -4.05 -2.25
C VAL A 99 3.28 -3.20 -3.05
N VAL A 100 2.72 -2.15 -2.44
CA VAL A 100 1.83 -1.19 -3.12
C VAL A 100 2.50 -0.57 -4.34
N ILE A 101 3.76 -0.15 -4.22
CA ILE A 101 4.54 0.40 -5.35
C ILE A 101 4.66 -0.64 -6.47
N GLY A 102 5.06 -1.87 -6.15
CA GLY A 102 5.19 -2.94 -7.14
C GLY A 102 3.87 -3.21 -7.87
N VAL A 103 2.77 -3.29 -7.14
CA VAL A 103 1.42 -3.52 -7.68
C VAL A 103 0.96 -2.36 -8.58
N ALA A 104 1.23 -1.10 -8.20
CA ALA A 104 0.94 0.06 -9.03
C ALA A 104 1.73 0.04 -10.35
N LEU A 105 3.03 -0.29 -10.29
CA LEU A 105 3.89 -0.36 -11.47
C LEU A 105 3.44 -1.46 -12.43
N LEU A 106 3.03 -2.62 -11.92
CA LEU A 106 2.42 -3.67 -12.74
C LEU A 106 1.15 -3.18 -13.45
N GLY A 107 0.29 -2.44 -12.74
CA GLY A 107 -0.90 -1.84 -13.34
C GLY A 107 -0.62 -0.76 -14.38
N ILE A 108 0.47 0.02 -14.21
CA ILE A 108 0.91 0.98 -15.23
C ILE A 108 1.36 0.24 -16.48
N GLY A 109 2.11 -0.86 -16.32
CA GLY A 109 2.53 -1.73 -17.41
C GLY A 109 1.38 -2.36 -18.18
N GLY A 110 0.19 -2.52 -17.57
CA GLY A 110 -1.00 -3.07 -18.20
C GLY A 110 -1.81 -2.09 -19.06
N ILE A 111 -1.56 -0.77 -18.95
CA ILE A 111 -2.32 0.27 -19.66
C ILE A 111 -2.21 0.15 -21.19
N PRO A 112 -1.04 -0.11 -21.80
CA PRO A 112 -0.93 -0.20 -23.26
C PRO A 112 -1.75 -1.33 -23.91
N PHE A 113 -2.20 -2.32 -23.12
CA PHE A 113 -2.81 -3.56 -23.62
C PHE A 113 -4.33 -3.59 -23.52
N ARG A 114 -4.96 -2.45 -23.20
CA ARG A 114 -6.40 -2.36 -23.02
C ARG A 114 -7.06 -1.58 -24.15
N TYR A 115 -8.25 -2.03 -24.56
CA TYR A 115 -9.12 -1.26 -25.43
C TYR A 115 -9.95 -0.29 -24.59
N ALA A 116 -9.40 0.90 -24.30
CA ALA A 116 -10.07 1.96 -23.57
C ALA A 116 -9.84 3.33 -24.23
N ASP A 117 -10.70 4.31 -23.93
CA ASP A 117 -10.52 5.67 -24.42
C ASP A 117 -9.31 6.36 -23.76
N PRO A 118 -8.59 7.25 -24.48
CA PRO A 118 -7.38 7.93 -23.97
C PRO A 118 -7.57 8.67 -22.64
N LEU A 119 -8.78 9.18 -22.37
CA LEU A 119 -9.10 9.84 -21.09
C LEU A 119 -9.15 8.85 -19.92
N ALA A 120 -9.64 7.64 -20.14
CA ALA A 120 -9.61 6.58 -19.13
C ALA A 120 -8.16 6.13 -18.86
N ASP A 121 -7.32 6.10 -19.90
CA ASP A 121 -5.88 5.75 -19.81
C ASP A 121 -5.13 6.75 -18.95
N LEU A 122 -5.37 8.03 -19.21
CA LEU A 122 -4.80 9.09 -18.41
C LEU A 122 -5.26 9.01 -16.94
N GLY A 123 -6.56 8.79 -16.70
CA GLY A 123 -7.09 8.66 -15.34
C GLY A 123 -6.48 7.48 -14.56
N ALA A 124 -6.33 6.33 -15.22
CA ALA A 124 -5.73 5.14 -14.61
C ALA A 124 -4.23 5.32 -14.32
N LEU A 125 -3.50 5.94 -15.25
CA LEU A 125 -2.10 6.28 -15.08
C LEU A 125 -1.90 7.24 -13.90
N VAL A 126 -2.65 8.35 -13.88
CA VAL A 126 -2.57 9.36 -12.80
C VAL A 126 -2.93 8.74 -11.45
N GLY A 127 -3.98 7.91 -11.40
CA GLY A 127 -4.36 7.20 -10.18
C GLY A 127 -3.24 6.32 -9.63
N ARG A 128 -2.58 5.54 -10.48
CA ARG A 128 -1.47 4.66 -10.06
C ARG A 128 -0.22 5.43 -9.66
N ILE A 129 0.15 6.47 -10.41
CA ILE A 129 1.28 7.34 -10.07
C ILE A 129 1.04 8.02 -8.71
N ALA A 130 -0.17 8.52 -8.46
CA ALA A 130 -0.53 9.07 -7.16
C ALA A 130 -0.41 8.02 -6.04
N GLY A 131 -0.83 6.78 -6.30
CA GLY A 131 -0.64 5.65 -5.39
C GLY A 131 0.83 5.36 -5.06
N VAL A 132 1.70 5.36 -6.08
CA VAL A 132 3.16 5.22 -5.91
C VAL A 132 3.71 6.37 -5.06
N ALA A 133 3.32 7.61 -5.33
CA ALA A 133 3.78 8.78 -4.58
C ALA A 133 3.38 8.69 -3.10
N VAL A 134 2.13 8.31 -2.82
CA VAL A 134 1.63 8.09 -1.45
C VAL A 134 2.41 6.99 -0.74
N ALA A 135 2.61 5.84 -1.40
CA ALA A 135 3.35 4.73 -0.82
C ALA A 135 4.83 5.09 -0.57
N ALA A 136 5.46 5.81 -1.49
CA ALA A 136 6.83 6.31 -1.32
C ALA A 136 6.94 7.31 -0.15
N ALA A 137 5.95 8.20 0.02
CA ALA A 137 5.90 9.10 1.17
C ALA A 137 5.76 8.34 2.49
N CYS A 138 4.89 7.32 2.53
CA CYS A 138 4.72 6.44 3.70
C CYS A 138 6.01 5.67 4.03
N LEU A 139 6.69 5.15 3.00
CA LEU A 139 7.98 4.47 3.16
C LEU A 139 9.05 5.41 3.72
N ARG A 140 9.10 6.65 3.24
CA ARG A 140 10.05 7.65 3.75
C ARG A 140 9.76 8.00 5.21
N LEU A 141 8.49 8.25 5.55
CA LEU A 141 8.07 8.55 6.92
C LEU A 141 8.39 7.42 7.89
N THR A 142 8.12 6.16 7.51
CA THR A 142 8.39 5.00 8.35
C THR A 142 9.89 4.75 8.55
N ARG A 143 10.72 4.99 7.52
CA ARG A 143 12.18 4.92 7.66
C ARG A 143 12.71 5.98 8.62
N LEU A 144 12.28 7.24 8.46
CA LEU A 144 12.68 8.33 9.36
C LEU A 144 12.26 8.09 10.81
N ALA A 145 11.11 7.43 11.04
CA ALA A 145 10.66 7.08 12.39
C ALA A 145 11.44 5.91 13.01
N ALA A 146 12.03 5.04 12.17
CA ALA A 146 12.81 3.88 12.61
C ALA A 146 14.27 4.22 12.96
N GLU A 147 14.81 5.30 12.37
CA GLU A 147 16.13 5.91 12.66
C GLU A 147 16.14 6.64 14.00
#